data_AF-A0A359H1S1-F1
#
_entry.id   AF-A0A359H1S1-F1
#
_cell.length_a   1.000
_cell.length_b   1.000
_cell.length_c   1.000
_cell.angle_alpha   90.00
_cell.angle_beta   90.00
_cell.angle_gamma   90.00
#
_symmetry.space_group_name_H-M   'P 1'
#
loop_
_entity.id
_entity.type
_entity.pdbx_description
1 polymer ?
#
loop_
_entity_poly.entity_id
_entity_poly.type
_entity_poly.pdbx_seq_one_letter_code
_entity_poly.pdbx_strand_id
1 'polypeptide(L)'
;MKRVFALILVNLVSLTIVFSQSSKAPVVYKEISGFQVVKSVYPTAEEIVQANEIWFKIVDANKNVLGYCLSSKPYSSDINGYNGPTPVIVVLDKNRVVQKVSILSNSETLAYVNKLERQNFFKSWCGLSVKDALNVKATADSYSGATITSVALRKNLDIILRKAYTKKL
;
A
#
# COMPACT_ATOMS: atom_id res chain seq x y z
N MET A 1 -69.85 -33.94 -18.67
CA MET A 1 -68.76 -32.98 -18.96
C MET A 1 -68.34 -32.27 -17.68
N LYS A 2 -67.21 -32.64 -17.07
CA LYS A 2 -66.57 -31.86 -15.99
C LYS A 2 -65.06 -31.93 -16.21
N ARG A 3 -64.44 -30.78 -16.52
CA ARG A 3 -63.00 -30.62 -16.71
C ARG A 3 -62.38 -30.36 -15.33
N VAL A 4 -61.42 -31.19 -14.91
CA VAL A 4 -60.61 -30.92 -13.72
C VAL A 4 -59.30 -30.30 -14.22
N PHE A 5 -59.12 -29.02 -13.94
CA PHE A 5 -57.85 -28.32 -14.09
C PHE A 5 -56.96 -28.70 -12.89
N ALA A 6 -55.90 -29.46 -13.14
CA ALA A 6 -54.85 -29.70 -12.16
C ALA A 6 -53.87 -28.51 -12.17
N LEU A 7 -53.87 -27.73 -11.10
CA LEU A 7 -52.88 -26.69 -10.83
C LEU A 7 -51.54 -27.36 -10.47
N ILE A 8 -50.53 -27.20 -11.32
CA ILE A 8 -49.14 -27.55 -11.01
C ILE A 8 -48.54 -26.37 -10.22
N LEU A 9 -48.33 -26.57 -8.92
CA LEU A 9 -47.65 -25.62 -8.05
C LEU A 9 -46.12 -25.80 -8.21
N VAL A 10 -45.49 -24.93 -8.99
CA VAL A 10 -44.03 -24.88 -9.13
C VAL A 10 -43.45 -24.21 -7.88
N ASN A 11 -42.94 -25.00 -6.94
CA ASN A 11 -42.13 -24.49 -5.83
C ASN A 11 -40.70 -24.21 -6.35
N LEU A 12 -40.44 -22.96 -6.75
CA LEU A 12 -39.09 -22.47 -6.98
C LEU A 12 -38.38 -22.36 -5.62
N VAL A 13 -37.59 -23.37 -5.27
CA VAL A 13 -36.66 -23.27 -4.13
C VAL A 13 -35.50 -22.40 -4.58
N SER A 14 -35.53 -21.13 -4.20
CA SER A 14 -34.40 -20.21 -4.33
C SER A 14 -33.25 -20.76 -3.48
N LEU A 15 -32.30 -21.43 -4.11
CA LEU A 15 -31.07 -21.86 -3.46
C LEU A 15 -30.27 -20.60 -3.11
N THR A 16 -30.46 -20.09 -1.90
CA THR A 16 -29.62 -19.02 -1.36
C THR A 16 -28.23 -19.60 -1.20
N ILE A 17 -27.35 -19.29 -2.15
CA ILE A 17 -25.91 -19.47 -1.97
C ILE A 17 -25.55 -18.53 -0.83
N VAL A 18 -25.51 -19.07 0.39
CA VAL A 18 -24.86 -18.42 1.52
C VAL A 18 -23.42 -18.25 1.07
N PHE A 19 -23.06 -17.03 0.68
CA PHE A 19 -21.66 -16.63 0.56
C PHE A 19 -21.06 -16.86 1.94
N SER A 20 -20.38 -18.01 2.10
CA SER A 20 -19.57 -18.32 3.26
C SER A 20 -18.62 -17.14 3.46
N GLN A 21 -18.87 -16.33 4.48
CA GLN A 21 -17.91 -15.37 4.97
C GLN A 21 -16.76 -16.21 5.51
N SER A 22 -15.74 -16.37 4.66
CA SER A 22 -14.51 -17.08 4.97
C SER A 22 -14.02 -16.64 6.35
N SER A 23 -13.93 -17.59 7.28
CA SER A 23 -13.38 -17.39 8.61
C SER A 23 -12.11 -16.55 8.48
N LYS A 24 -12.05 -15.37 9.14
CA LYS A 24 -10.88 -14.50 9.05
C LYS A 24 -9.64 -15.33 9.40
N ALA A 25 -8.72 -15.47 8.44
CA ALA A 25 -7.42 -16.07 8.71
C ALA A 25 -6.77 -15.31 9.88
N PRO A 26 -6.00 -15.99 10.74
CA PRO A 26 -5.34 -15.34 11.87
C PRO A 26 -4.49 -14.16 11.38
N VAL A 27 -4.53 -13.05 12.11
CA VAL A 27 -3.75 -11.85 11.80
C VAL A 27 -2.28 -12.17 12.03
N VAL A 28 -1.46 -12.06 10.97
CA VAL A 28 -0.02 -12.34 11.02
C VAL A 28 0.74 -11.03 10.84
N TYR A 29 1.59 -10.68 11.80
CA TYR A 29 2.52 -9.56 11.66
C TYR A 29 3.68 -9.95 10.74
N LYS A 30 3.87 -9.18 9.67
CA LYS A 30 4.95 -9.35 8.70
C LYS A 30 6.01 -8.28 8.93
N GLU A 31 7.23 -8.71 9.21
CA GLU A 31 8.38 -7.81 9.27
C GLU A 31 8.90 -7.49 7.87
N ILE A 32 9.05 -6.19 7.57
CA ILE A 32 9.61 -5.69 6.32
C ILE A 32 10.67 -4.64 6.66
N SER A 33 11.93 -5.00 6.45
CA SER A 33 13.05 -4.07 6.62
C SER A 33 13.04 -2.99 5.53
N GLY A 34 12.93 -1.73 5.94
CA GLY A 34 13.04 -0.60 5.02
C GLY A 34 14.37 -0.57 4.27
N PHE A 35 15.45 -1.05 4.90
CA PHE A 35 16.76 -1.13 4.26
C PHE A 35 16.81 -2.20 3.16
N GLN A 36 16.09 -3.32 3.31
CA GLN A 36 15.94 -4.31 2.23
C GLN A 36 15.17 -3.75 1.04
N VAL A 37 14.13 -2.93 1.29
CA VAL A 37 13.43 -2.21 0.22
C VAL A 37 14.38 -1.25 -0.50
N VAL A 38 15.21 -0.50 0.25
CA VAL A 38 16.25 0.37 -0.33
C VAL A 38 17.24 -0.44 -1.17
N LYS A 39 17.76 -1.55 -0.67
CA LYS A 39 18.70 -2.42 -1.40
C LYS A 39 18.10 -3.02 -2.68
N SER A 40 16.78 -3.20 -2.73
CA SER A 40 16.11 -3.64 -3.96
C SER A 40 16.12 -2.60 -5.09
N VAL A 41 16.41 -1.33 -4.79
CA VAL A 41 16.57 -0.24 -5.76
C VAL A 41 18.05 0.12 -5.93
N TYR A 42 18.80 0.17 -4.82
CA TYR A 42 20.21 0.50 -4.76
C TYR A 42 20.99 -0.65 -4.09
N PRO A 43 21.40 -1.69 -4.85
CA PRO A 43 22.08 -2.85 -4.28
C PRO A 43 23.41 -2.52 -3.56
N THR A 44 24.05 -1.41 -3.94
CA THR A 44 25.30 -0.91 -3.35
C THR A 44 25.09 -0.02 -2.12
N ALA A 45 23.83 0.19 -1.69
CA ALA A 45 23.54 0.97 -0.48
C ALA A 45 24.09 0.26 0.76
N GLU A 46 24.88 1.00 1.55
CA GLU A 46 25.51 0.49 2.77
C GLU A 46 24.85 1.07 4.02
N GLU A 47 24.36 2.31 3.95
CA GLU A 47 23.78 2.99 5.11
C GLU A 47 22.64 3.93 4.72
N ILE A 48 21.71 4.12 5.67
CA ILE A 48 20.69 5.16 5.63
C ILE A 48 21.05 6.21 6.70
N VAL A 49 21.42 7.41 6.26
CA VAL A 49 21.83 8.51 7.14
C VAL A 49 20.70 9.52 7.25
N GLN A 50 20.27 9.85 8.47
CA GLN A 50 19.24 10.86 8.68
C GLN A 50 19.74 12.24 8.25
N ALA A 51 19.05 12.89 7.32
CA ALA A 51 19.34 14.28 6.93
C ALA A 51 18.51 15.27 7.75
N ASN A 52 17.23 14.95 7.98
CA ASN A 52 16.36 15.63 8.92
C ASN A 52 15.24 14.68 9.40
N GLU A 53 14.19 15.22 10.04
CA GLU A 53 13.01 14.48 10.48
C GLU A 53 12.33 13.60 9.41
N ILE A 54 12.43 14.02 8.14
CA ILE A 54 11.66 13.46 7.03
C ILE A 54 12.54 12.75 6.01
N TRP A 55 13.70 13.34 5.71
CA TRP A 55 14.60 12.88 4.67
C TRP A 55 15.74 12.07 5.23
N PHE A 56 15.95 10.91 4.61
CA PHE A 56 17.10 10.06 4.87
C PHE A 56 17.91 9.90 3.59
N LYS A 57 19.21 10.09 3.67
CA LYS A 57 20.17 9.86 2.59
C LYS A 57 20.46 8.37 2.51
N ILE A 58 20.45 7.82 1.30
CA ILE A 58 20.95 6.48 1.02
C ILE A 58 22.38 6.64 0.53
N VAL A 59 23.35 6.03 1.22
CA VAL A 59 24.78 6.15 0.88
C VAL A 59 25.43 4.81 0.62
N ASP A 60 26.42 4.79 -0.27
CA ASP A 60 27.29 3.63 -0.50
C ASP A 60 28.40 3.54 0.58
N ALA A 61 29.25 2.51 0.46
CA ALA A 61 30.40 2.30 1.36
C ALA A 61 31.38 3.49 1.39
N ASN A 62 31.44 4.29 0.33
CA ASN A 62 32.30 5.47 0.20
C ASN A 62 31.60 6.77 0.66
N LYS A 63 30.40 6.66 1.27
CA LYS A 63 29.55 7.78 1.69
C LYS A 63 29.03 8.65 0.54
N ASN A 64 29.07 8.17 -0.70
CA ASN A 64 28.42 8.87 -1.81
C ASN A 64 26.91 8.70 -1.70
N VAL A 65 26.17 9.80 -1.86
CA VAL A 65 24.70 9.76 -1.89
C VAL A 65 24.24 9.06 -3.18
N LEU A 66 23.52 7.96 -3.03
CA LEU A 66 22.86 7.22 -4.11
C LEU A 66 21.47 7.76 -4.41
N GLY A 67 20.77 8.22 -3.36
CA GLY A 67 19.41 8.74 -3.42
C GLY A 67 18.90 9.06 -2.03
N TYR A 68 17.59 9.07 -1.88
CA TYR A 68 16.92 9.37 -0.62
C TYR A 68 15.80 8.38 -0.32
N CYS A 69 15.41 8.26 0.94
CA CYS A 69 14.15 7.62 1.29
C CYS A 69 13.38 8.42 2.33
N LEU A 70 12.08 8.14 2.36
CA LEU A 70 11.10 8.68 3.29
C LEU A 70 10.39 7.52 3.97
N SER A 71 10.05 7.66 5.25
CA SER A 71 9.31 6.64 5.99
C SER A 71 8.09 7.25 6.66
N SER A 72 6.91 6.70 6.41
CA SER A 72 5.70 7.13 7.12
C SER A 72 5.60 6.51 8.51
N LYS A 73 6.44 5.53 8.88
CA LYS A 73 6.32 4.75 10.13
C LYS A 73 6.06 5.59 11.39
N PRO A 74 6.74 6.73 11.63
CA PRO A 74 6.48 7.58 12.80
C PRO A 74 5.10 8.25 12.81
N TYR A 75 4.36 8.22 11.71
CA TYR A 75 3.10 8.93 11.48
C TYR A 75 1.93 7.99 11.15
N SER A 76 2.12 6.67 11.29
CA SER A 76 1.19 5.65 10.79
C SER A 76 0.32 5.00 11.86
N SER A 77 0.50 5.30 13.15
CA SER A 77 -0.19 4.60 14.26
C SER A 77 -1.72 4.61 14.12
N ASP A 78 -2.26 5.72 13.63
CA ASP A 78 -3.72 5.93 13.56
C ASP A 78 -4.27 5.67 12.14
N ILE A 79 -3.43 5.14 11.24
CA ILE A 79 -3.76 4.93 9.82
C ILE A 79 -3.91 3.43 9.57
N ASN A 80 -5.08 2.93 9.91
CA ASN A 80 -5.39 1.51 9.87
C ASN A 80 -5.92 1.07 8.50
N GLY A 81 -5.28 0.03 7.95
CA GLY A 81 -5.82 -0.83 6.90
C GLY A 81 -6.79 -1.86 7.49
N TYR A 82 -6.93 -3.01 6.85
CA TYR A 82 -7.92 -4.01 7.27
C TYR A 82 -7.56 -4.66 8.62
N ASN A 83 -6.26 -4.85 8.90
CA ASN A 83 -5.76 -5.50 10.13
C ASN A 83 -4.82 -4.61 10.96
N GLY A 84 -4.84 -3.28 10.76
CA GLY A 84 -4.03 -2.34 11.55
C GLY A 84 -3.12 -1.43 10.70
N PRO A 85 -2.08 -0.83 11.31
CA PRO A 85 -1.23 0.16 10.64
C PRO A 85 -0.55 -0.36 9.37
N THR A 86 -0.49 0.48 8.34
CA THR A 86 0.10 0.16 7.01
C THR A 86 1.21 1.16 6.61
N PRO A 87 2.27 1.30 7.41
CA PRO A 87 3.34 2.26 7.13
C PRO A 87 3.97 2.00 5.75
N VAL A 88 4.46 3.05 5.10
CA VAL A 88 5.08 2.99 3.77
C VAL A 88 6.48 3.58 3.77
N ILE A 89 7.29 3.10 2.84
CA ILE A 89 8.57 3.68 2.47
C ILE A 89 8.51 4.17 1.02
N VAL A 90 9.08 5.34 0.78
CA VAL A 90 9.27 5.90 -0.56
C VAL A 90 10.78 6.00 -0.79
N VAL A 91 11.28 5.37 -1.86
CA VAL A 91 12.67 5.44 -2.29
C VAL A 91 12.75 6.36 -3.49
N LEU A 92 13.68 7.32 -3.46
CA LEU A 92 13.85 8.35 -4.47
C LEU A 92 15.30 8.40 -4.96
N ASP A 93 15.49 8.88 -6.18
CA ASP A 93 16.82 9.16 -6.72
C ASP A 93 17.39 10.50 -6.22
N LYS A 94 18.60 10.85 -6.69
CA LYS A 94 19.27 12.10 -6.34
C LYS A 94 18.49 13.35 -6.76
N ASN A 95 17.63 13.23 -7.76
CA ASN A 95 16.75 14.30 -8.26
C ASN A 95 15.40 14.35 -7.52
N ARG A 96 15.21 13.50 -6.50
CA ARG A 96 13.97 13.35 -5.73
C ARG A 96 12.79 12.88 -6.59
N VAL A 97 13.08 12.05 -7.59
CA VAL A 97 12.10 11.31 -8.37
C VAL A 97 11.89 9.95 -7.74
N VAL A 98 10.63 9.58 -7.50
CA VAL A 98 10.25 8.33 -6.85
C VAL A 98 10.67 7.14 -7.72
N GLN A 99 11.50 6.26 -7.17
CA GLN A 99 11.93 5.02 -7.78
C GLN A 99 11.06 3.84 -7.33
N LYS A 100 10.65 3.83 -6.05
CA LYS A 100 9.84 2.75 -5.48
C LYS A 100 8.97 3.24 -4.33
N VAL A 101 7.76 2.70 -4.24
CA VAL A 101 6.93 2.73 -3.05
C VAL A 101 6.73 1.30 -2.57
N SER A 102 6.78 1.09 -1.26
CA SER A 102 6.44 -0.20 -0.67
C SER A 102 5.82 -0.04 0.71
N ILE A 103 5.06 -1.05 1.13
CA ILE A 103 4.58 -1.17 2.52
C ILE A 103 5.74 -1.66 3.41
N LEU A 104 5.84 -1.10 4.62
CA LEU A 104 6.75 -1.53 5.69
C LEU A 104 6.06 -2.56 6.59
N SER A 105 6.69 -2.95 7.71
CA SER A 105 6.13 -3.96 8.62
C SER A 105 4.68 -3.64 9.02
N ASN A 106 3.80 -4.63 8.91
CA ASN A 106 2.36 -4.49 9.06
C ASN A 106 1.70 -5.84 9.36
N SER A 107 0.42 -5.82 9.72
CA SER A 107 -0.39 -7.03 9.95
C SER A 107 -1.44 -7.27 8.86
N GLU A 108 -1.30 -6.63 7.71
CA GLU A 108 -2.28 -6.65 6.63
C GLU A 108 -2.46 -8.05 6.02
N THR A 109 -3.67 -8.32 5.52
CA THR A 109 -3.94 -9.56 4.79
C THR A 109 -3.13 -9.58 3.50
N LEU A 110 -2.22 -10.56 3.37
CA LEU A 110 -1.31 -10.69 2.23
C LEU A 110 -2.03 -10.65 0.87
N ALA A 111 -3.22 -11.24 0.78
CA ALA A 111 -4.03 -11.24 -0.44
C ALA A 111 -4.41 -9.82 -0.90
N TYR A 112 -4.68 -8.88 0.03
CA TYR A 112 -4.97 -7.48 -0.30
C TYR A 112 -3.72 -6.76 -0.80
N VAL A 113 -2.58 -6.92 -0.13
CA VAL A 113 -1.30 -6.32 -0.58
C VAL A 113 -0.93 -6.84 -1.97
N ASN A 114 -0.94 -8.16 -2.17
CA ASN A 114 -0.62 -8.77 -3.47
C ASN A 114 -1.60 -8.33 -4.58
N LYS A 115 -2.87 -8.10 -4.24
CA LYS A 115 -3.86 -7.59 -5.19
C LYS A 115 -3.52 -6.16 -5.62
N LEU A 116 -3.14 -5.29 -4.68
CA LEU A 116 -2.71 -3.92 -4.97
C LEU A 116 -1.43 -3.88 -5.80
N GLU A 117 -0.48 -4.78 -5.55
CA GLU A 117 0.72 -4.95 -6.39
C GLU A 117 0.35 -5.31 -7.83
N ARG A 118 -0.54 -6.31 -8.03
CA ARG A 118 -1.02 -6.70 -9.37
C ARG A 118 -1.80 -5.60 -10.07
N GLN A 119 -2.50 -4.76 -9.31
CA GLN A 119 -3.23 -3.59 -9.82
C GLN A 119 -2.32 -2.36 -10.00
N ASN A 120 -0.99 -2.53 -9.90
CA ASN A 120 0.01 -1.47 -10.06
C ASN A 120 -0.17 -0.28 -9.10
N PHE A 121 -0.82 -0.46 -7.94
CA PHE A 121 -1.03 0.58 -6.95
C PHE A 121 0.27 1.32 -6.63
N PHE A 122 1.29 0.60 -6.15
CA PHE A 122 2.56 1.21 -5.75
C PHE A 122 3.31 1.86 -6.91
N LYS A 123 3.13 1.36 -8.14
CA LYS A 123 3.78 1.90 -9.33
C LYS A 123 3.18 3.22 -9.80
N SER A 124 1.97 3.58 -9.34
CA SER A 124 1.33 4.86 -9.69
C SER A 124 2.13 6.10 -9.26
N TRP A 125 3.12 5.93 -8.38
CA TRP A 125 4.00 7.01 -7.94
C TRP A 125 5.40 6.98 -8.57
N CYS A 126 5.79 5.89 -9.21
CA CYS A 126 7.13 5.76 -9.80
C CYS A 126 7.32 6.76 -10.96
N GLY A 127 8.49 7.37 -11.04
CA GLY A 127 8.83 8.37 -12.05
C GLY A 127 8.33 9.79 -11.74
N LEU A 128 7.64 10.00 -10.61
CA LEU A 128 7.10 11.30 -10.24
C LEU A 128 8.04 12.05 -9.29
N SER A 129 8.08 13.38 -9.44
CA SER A 129 8.64 14.25 -8.39
C SER A 129 7.76 14.20 -7.14
N VAL A 130 8.29 14.59 -5.98
CA VAL A 130 7.46 14.70 -4.75
C VAL A 130 6.24 15.60 -4.95
N LYS A 131 6.37 16.68 -5.73
CA LYS A 131 5.25 17.58 -6.04
C LYS A 131 4.18 16.89 -6.88
N ASP A 132 4.58 16.14 -7.91
CA ASP A 132 3.62 15.47 -8.80
C ASP A 132 2.99 14.25 -8.15
N ALA A 133 3.76 13.55 -7.30
CA ALA A 133 3.31 12.44 -6.47
C ALA A 133 2.13 12.81 -5.54
N LEU A 134 2.08 14.07 -5.07
CA LEU A 134 0.95 14.60 -4.28
C LEU A 134 -0.34 14.75 -5.09
N ASN A 135 -0.23 14.90 -6.41
CA ASN A 135 -1.37 15.13 -7.30
C ASN A 135 -1.94 13.84 -7.90
N VAL A 136 -1.32 12.68 -7.63
CA VAL A 136 -1.81 11.38 -8.11
C VAL A 136 -3.21 11.14 -7.59
N LYS A 137 -4.18 11.00 -8.51
CA LYS A 137 -5.58 10.66 -8.22
C LYS A 137 -5.81 9.15 -8.29
N ALA A 138 -5.13 8.38 -7.44
CA ALA A 138 -5.47 6.97 -7.24
C ALA A 138 -6.67 6.91 -6.29
N THR A 139 -7.88 6.68 -6.81
CA THR A 139 -9.11 6.64 -6.01
C THR A 139 -9.31 5.27 -5.36
N ALA A 140 -9.97 5.24 -4.21
CA ALA A 140 -10.27 4.01 -3.46
C ALA A 140 -11.04 2.98 -4.31
N ASP A 141 -11.92 3.47 -5.19
CA ASP A 141 -12.77 2.67 -6.08
C ASP A 141 -11.96 1.92 -7.16
N SER A 142 -10.74 2.37 -7.43
CA SER A 142 -9.84 1.73 -8.41
C SER A 142 -9.35 0.35 -7.93
N TYR A 143 -9.54 0.02 -6.64
CA TYR A 143 -8.99 -1.19 -6.00
C TYR A 143 -10.09 -1.99 -5.28
N SER A 144 -11.15 -2.35 -6.01
CA SER A 144 -12.27 -3.16 -5.49
C SER A 144 -11.76 -4.43 -4.81
N GLY A 145 -12.27 -4.74 -3.62
CA GLY A 145 -11.84 -5.90 -2.82
C GLY A 145 -10.47 -5.76 -2.13
N ALA A 146 -9.87 -4.58 -2.12
CA ALA A 146 -8.74 -4.18 -1.26
C ALA A 146 -8.86 -2.71 -0.81
N THR A 147 -10.09 -2.16 -0.81
CA THR A 147 -10.38 -0.73 -0.64
C THR A 147 -9.89 -0.16 0.70
N ILE A 148 -10.09 -0.89 1.80
CA ILE A 148 -9.67 -0.41 3.15
C ILE A 148 -8.14 -0.28 3.21
N THR A 149 -7.43 -1.31 2.74
CA THR A 149 -5.97 -1.33 2.64
C THR A 149 -5.44 -0.24 1.72
N SER A 150 -6.04 -0.04 0.55
CA SER A 150 -5.58 0.96 -0.43
C SER A 150 -5.77 2.39 0.09
N VAL A 151 -6.88 2.67 0.78
CA VAL A 151 -7.12 3.96 1.44
C VAL A 151 -6.08 4.23 2.52
N ALA A 152 -5.78 3.24 3.37
CA ALA A 152 -4.79 3.40 4.44
C ALA A 152 -3.38 3.64 3.88
N LEU A 153 -2.96 2.86 2.90
CA LEU A 153 -1.68 3.05 2.20
C LEU A 153 -1.58 4.43 1.54
N ARG A 154 -2.68 4.88 0.90
CA ARG A 154 -2.73 6.20 0.28
C ARG A 154 -2.61 7.33 1.31
N LYS A 155 -3.28 7.22 2.47
CA LYS A 155 -3.14 8.19 3.56
C LYS A 155 -1.70 8.25 4.07
N ASN A 156 -1.06 7.09 4.25
CA ASN A 156 0.35 7.02 4.64
C ASN A 156 1.27 7.71 3.62
N LEU A 157 1.04 7.48 2.33
CA LEU A 157 1.74 8.16 1.24
C LEU A 157 1.53 9.67 1.23
N ASP A 158 0.28 10.11 1.37
CA ASP A 158 -0.07 11.53 1.36
C ASP A 158 0.62 12.29 2.50
N ILE A 159 0.59 11.75 3.72
CA ILE A 159 1.24 12.39 4.88
C ILE A 159 2.74 12.50 4.67
N ILE A 160 3.41 11.42 4.27
CA ILE A 160 4.87 11.47 4.13
C ILE A 160 5.32 12.36 2.97
N LEU A 161 4.59 12.34 1.84
CA LEU A 161 4.88 13.21 0.71
C LEU A 161 4.62 14.69 1.03
N ARG A 162 3.55 15.02 1.77
CA ARG A 162 3.28 16.40 2.21
C ARG A 162 4.38 16.90 3.13
N LYS A 163 4.77 16.09 4.11
CA LYS A 163 5.87 16.42 5.02
C LYS A 163 7.19 16.63 4.25
N ALA A 164 7.49 15.79 3.26
CA ALA A 164 8.68 15.92 2.43
C ALA A 164 8.64 17.18 1.55
N TYR A 165 7.46 17.56 1.07
CA TYR A 165 7.27 18.79 0.29
C TYR A 165 7.45 20.06 1.14
N THR A 166 6.96 20.06 2.38
CA THR A 166 7.08 21.18 3.32
C THR A 166 8.47 21.29 3.94
N LYS A 167 9.04 20.17 4.41
CA LYS A 167 10.39 20.11 4.99
C LYS A 167 11.38 19.66 3.93
N LYS A 168 11.85 20.60 3.13
CA LYS A 168 12.84 20.32 2.07
C LYS A 168 14.19 19.90 2.66
N LEU A 169 14.94 19.12 1.88
CA LEU A 169 16.36 18.82 2.11
C LEU A 169 17.21 20.08 2.08
#